data_AF-M6KAY4-F1
#
_entry.id   AF-M6KAY4-F1
#
_cell.length_a   1.000
_cell.length_b   1.000
_cell.length_c   1.000
_cell.angle_alpha   90.00
_cell.angle_beta   90.00
_cell.angle_gamma   90.00
#
_symmetry.space_group_name_H-M   'P 1'
#
loop_
_entity.id
_entity.type
_entity.pdbx_description
1 polymer ?
#
loop_
_entity_poly.entity_id
_entity_poly.type
_entity_poly.pdbx_seq_one_letter_code
_entity_poly.pdbx_strand_id
1 'polypeptide(L)'
;MNFKKYLKKYEPVLRNFPEIANRFLRSERFLVYLVSLPFFGTWLIGFTFYWENQTVRKYSGISFLNFLYFLGFLLVSVLVSWIPIAGPWLGNIIHLMGILIYLGISGLLLYNYTSAKKIGLTIPERHLSHLESYIH
;
A
#
# COMPACT_ATOMS: atom_id res chain seq x y z
N MET A 1 -36.23 -1.32 -11.50
CA MET A 1 -35.19 -2.36 -11.74
C MET A 1 -35.57 -3.61 -10.97
N ASN A 2 -35.79 -4.75 -11.63
CA ASN A 2 -36.33 -5.95 -10.98
C ASN A 2 -35.18 -6.79 -10.37
N PHE A 3 -34.99 -6.69 -9.05
CA PHE A 3 -33.89 -7.29 -8.29
C PHE A 3 -33.76 -8.80 -8.51
N LYS A 4 -34.88 -9.52 -8.68
CA LYS A 4 -34.90 -10.96 -9.03
C LYS A 4 -34.23 -11.26 -10.38
N LYS A 5 -34.43 -10.39 -11.38
CA LYS A 5 -33.82 -10.54 -12.72
C LYS A 5 -32.32 -10.26 -12.67
N TYR A 6 -31.90 -9.37 -11.78
CA TYR A 6 -30.49 -9.07 -11.50
C TYR A 6 -29.81 -10.25 -10.80
N LEU A 7 -30.39 -10.79 -9.73
CA LEU A 7 -29.85 -11.97 -9.05
C LEU A 7 -29.72 -13.18 -9.98
N LYS A 8 -30.73 -13.44 -10.81
CA LYS A 8 -30.70 -14.55 -11.78
C LYS A 8 -29.59 -14.40 -12.85
N LYS A 9 -29.19 -13.16 -13.16
CA LYS A 9 -28.07 -12.87 -14.07
C LYS A 9 -26.71 -13.23 -13.44
N TYR A 10 -26.57 -13.07 -12.13
CA TYR A 10 -25.31 -13.32 -11.40
C TYR A 10 -25.31 -14.62 -10.59
N GLU A 11 -26.42 -15.36 -10.55
CA GLU A 11 -26.57 -16.67 -9.91
C GLU A 11 -25.43 -17.66 -10.23
N PRO A 12 -24.95 -17.82 -11.49
CA PRO A 12 -23.81 -18.69 -11.77
C PRO A 12 -22.49 -18.17 -11.19
N VAL A 13 -22.30 -16.85 -11.09
CA VAL A 13 -21.12 -16.24 -10.45
C VAL A 13 -21.18 -16.41 -8.94
N LEU A 14 -22.35 -16.22 -8.34
CA LEU A 14 -22.58 -16.39 -6.89
C LEU A 14 -22.38 -17.84 -6.45
N ARG A 15 -22.81 -18.81 -7.26
CA ARG A 15 -22.64 -20.23 -6.96
C ARG A 15 -21.19 -20.67 -6.95
N ASN A 16 -20.37 -20.10 -7.84
CA ASN A 16 -18.94 -20.37 -7.94
C ASN A 16 -18.09 -19.36 -7.15
N PHE A 17 -18.72 -18.44 -6.43
CA PHE A 17 -18.03 -17.37 -5.71
C PHE A 17 -16.97 -17.88 -4.72
N PRO A 18 -17.21 -18.94 -3.92
CA PRO A 18 -16.19 -19.45 -3.00
C PRO A 18 -14.92 -19.92 -3.70
N GLU A 19 -15.06 -20.59 -4.85
CA GLU A 19 -13.91 -21.06 -5.64
C GLU A 19 -13.16 -19.89 -6.28
N ILE A 20 -13.89 -18.92 -6.84
CA ILE A 20 -13.31 -17.70 -7.43
C ILE A 20 -12.57 -16.90 -6.36
N ALA A 21 -13.18 -16.73 -5.18
CA ALA A 21 -12.59 -16.03 -4.05
C ALA A 21 -11.32 -16.76 -3.56
N ASN A 22 -11.36 -18.07 -3.36
CA ASN A 22 -10.19 -18.85 -2.95
C ASN A 22 -9.04 -18.76 -3.98
N ARG A 23 -9.37 -18.83 -5.28
CA ARG A 23 -8.38 -18.64 -6.36
C ARG A 23 -7.77 -17.23 -6.32
N PHE A 24 -8.59 -16.21 -6.08
CA PHE A 24 -8.11 -14.83 -5.97
C PHE A 24 -7.23 -14.62 -4.74
N LEU A 25 -7.62 -15.10 -3.56
CA LEU A 25 -6.86 -14.98 -2.32
C LEU A 25 -5.48 -15.64 -2.39
N ARG A 26 -5.32 -16.64 -3.26
CA ARG A 26 -4.03 -17.32 -3.52
C ARG A 26 -3.24 -16.71 -4.67
N SER A 27 -3.79 -15.72 -5.37
CA SER A 27 -3.14 -15.09 -6.51
C SER A 27 -2.07 -14.10 -6.06
N GLU A 28 -1.01 -13.95 -6.87
CA GLU A 28 -0.02 -12.89 -6.69
C GLU A 28 -0.69 -11.51 -6.61
N ARG A 29 -1.73 -11.28 -7.42
CA ARG A 29 -2.47 -10.03 -7.44
C ARG A 29 -3.04 -9.66 -6.08
N PHE A 30 -3.65 -10.60 -5.39
CA PHE A 30 -4.15 -10.36 -4.04
C PHE A 30 -3.01 -10.06 -3.07
N LEU A 31 -1.89 -10.79 -3.16
CA LEU A 31 -0.72 -10.55 -2.30
C LEU A 31 -0.13 -9.16 -2.53
N VAL A 32 0.03 -8.74 -3.79
CA VAL A 32 0.51 -7.39 -4.12
C VAL A 32 -0.45 -6.34 -3.58
N TYR A 33 -1.76 -6.54 -3.71
CA TYR A 33 -2.73 -5.63 -3.10
C TYR A 33 -2.59 -5.57 -1.59
N LEU A 34 -2.53 -6.73 -0.93
CA LEU A 34 -2.41 -6.84 0.51
C LEU A 34 -1.19 -6.09 1.04
N VAL A 35 -0.01 -6.33 0.47
CA VAL A 35 1.24 -5.68 0.90
C VAL A 35 1.32 -4.20 0.53
N SER A 36 0.50 -3.74 -0.44
CA SER A 36 0.44 -2.33 -0.87
C SER A 36 -0.58 -1.50 -0.10
N LEU A 37 -1.41 -2.12 0.74
CA LEU A 37 -2.40 -1.40 1.53
C LEU A 37 -1.72 -0.51 2.56
N PRO A 38 -2.28 0.68 2.85
CA PRO A 38 -1.76 1.60 3.87
C PRO A 38 -2.09 1.12 5.29
N PHE A 39 -1.99 -0.18 5.56
CA PHE A 39 -2.20 -0.76 6.89
C PHE A 39 -0.86 -1.13 7.49
N PHE A 40 -0.69 -0.79 8.77
CA PHE A 40 0.56 -1.06 9.47
C PHE A 40 0.88 -2.56 9.45
N GLY A 41 2.08 -2.90 8.98
CA GLY A 41 2.63 -4.26 9.03
C GLY A 41 2.23 -5.18 7.87
N THR A 42 1.40 -4.75 6.91
CA THR A 42 1.03 -5.63 5.78
C THR A 42 2.21 -5.99 4.88
N TRP A 43 3.17 -5.08 4.71
CA TRP A 43 4.42 -5.34 3.98
C TRP A 43 5.27 -6.45 4.59
N LEU A 44 5.17 -6.71 5.91
CA LEU A 44 5.90 -7.80 6.57
C LEU A 44 5.47 -9.16 6.03
N ILE A 45 4.20 -9.32 5.62
CA ILE A 45 3.69 -10.57 5.07
C ILE A 45 4.52 -10.97 3.84
N GLY A 46 4.83 -10.01 2.97
CA GLY A 46 5.65 -10.26 1.79
C GLY A 46 7.08 -10.67 2.13
N PHE A 47 7.70 -10.02 3.12
CA PHE A 47 9.06 -10.38 3.56
C PHE A 47 9.12 -11.73 4.28
N THR A 48 8.15 -12.04 5.13
CA THR A 48 8.16 -13.24 5.97
C THR A 48 7.76 -14.49 5.20
N PHE A 49 6.73 -14.40 4.35
CA PHE A 49 6.12 -15.59 3.73
C PHE A 49 6.33 -15.69 2.22
N TYR A 50 6.68 -14.59 1.55
CA TYR A 50 6.72 -14.52 0.08
C TYR A 50 8.01 -13.89 -0.46
N TRP A 51 9.13 -14.04 0.28
CA TRP A 51 10.43 -13.45 -0.06
C TRP A 51 10.92 -13.83 -1.47
N GLU A 52 10.68 -15.07 -1.88
CA GLU A 52 11.07 -15.61 -3.19
C GLU A 52 10.27 -15.01 -4.36
N ASN A 53 9.08 -14.45 -4.10
CA ASN A 53 8.32 -13.77 -5.14
C ASN A 53 8.85 -12.35 -5.31
N GLN A 54 9.63 -12.12 -6.38
CA GLN A 54 10.26 -10.83 -6.67
C GLN A 54 9.27 -9.67 -6.77
N THR A 55 8.08 -9.89 -7.35
CA THR A 55 7.04 -8.87 -7.45
C THR A 55 6.52 -8.49 -6.06
N VAL A 56 6.10 -9.48 -5.27
CA VAL A 56 5.58 -9.24 -3.91
C VAL A 56 6.67 -8.60 -3.02
N ARG A 57 7.92 -9.04 -3.14
CA ARG A 57 9.06 -8.45 -2.42
C ARG A 57 9.28 -6.99 -2.79
N LYS A 58 9.28 -6.65 -4.08
CA LYS A 58 9.42 -5.25 -4.54
C LYS A 58 8.31 -4.37 -3.96
N TYR A 59 7.06 -4.80 -4.09
CA TYR A 59 5.92 -4.01 -3.57
C TYR A 59 5.96 -3.89 -2.05
N SER A 60 6.35 -4.95 -1.34
CA SER A 60 6.57 -4.91 0.11
C SER A 60 7.70 -3.95 0.50
N GLY A 61 8.79 -3.91 -0.27
CA GLY A 61 9.89 -2.96 -0.14
C GLY A 61 9.43 -1.51 -0.26
N ILE A 62 8.65 -1.20 -1.30
CA ILE A 62 8.13 0.15 -1.50
C ILE A 62 7.12 0.52 -0.40
N SER A 63 6.25 -0.41 0.02
CA SER A 63 5.32 -0.16 1.13
C SER A 63 6.01 0.06 2.46
N PHE A 64 7.09 -0.67 2.74
CA PHE A 64 7.92 -0.45 3.92
C PHE A 64 8.57 0.94 3.89
N LEU A 65 9.13 1.35 2.76
CA LEU A 65 9.65 2.71 2.58
C LEU A 65 8.57 3.78 2.76
N ASN A 66 7.38 3.53 2.22
CA ASN A 66 6.25 4.44 2.39
C ASN A 66 5.87 4.61 3.87
N PHE A 67 5.89 3.51 4.63
CA PHE A 67 5.74 3.57 6.09
C PHE A 67 6.88 4.36 6.75
N LEU A 68 8.14 4.18 6.33
CA LEU A 68 9.25 4.95 6.87
C LEU A 68 9.11 6.46 6.60
N TYR A 69 8.61 6.86 5.43
CA TYR A 69 8.29 8.27 5.17
C TYR A 69 7.23 8.77 6.13
N PHE A 70 6.12 8.04 6.29
CA PHE A 70 5.07 8.40 7.23
C PHE A 70 5.61 8.55 8.67
N LEU A 71 6.44 7.59 9.10
CA LEU A 71 7.07 7.64 10.42
C LEU A 71 7.98 8.86 10.58
N GLY A 72 8.74 9.23 9.55
CA GLY A 72 9.54 10.46 9.52
C GLY A 72 8.67 11.71 9.69
N PHE A 73 7.58 11.83 8.93
CA PHE A 73 6.63 12.93 9.08
C PHE A 73 6.00 12.98 10.47
N LEU A 74 5.66 11.82 11.05
CA LEU A 74 5.11 11.72 12.40
C LEU A 74 6.12 12.22 13.45
N LEU A 75 7.38 11.78 13.36
CA LEU A 75 8.43 12.24 14.28
C LEU A 75 8.66 13.74 14.18
N VAL A 76 8.77 14.28 12.96
CA VAL A 76 8.93 15.73 12.76
C VAL A 76 7.71 16.49 13.27
N SER A 77 6.50 15.99 13.02
CA SER A 77 5.26 16.58 13.54
C SER A 77 5.27 16.65 15.07
N VAL A 78 5.66 15.57 15.74
CA VAL A 78 5.79 15.56 17.20
C VAL A 78 6.80 16.60 17.65
N LEU A 79 8.01 16.65 17.07
CA LEU A 79 9.03 17.62 17.47
C LEU A 79 8.57 19.07 17.28
N VAL A 80 7.97 19.38 16.13
CA VAL A 80 7.48 20.72 15.81
C VAL A 80 6.31 21.13 16.70
N SER A 81 5.50 20.17 17.16
CA SER A 81 4.37 20.45 18.05
C SER A 81 4.76 21.06 19.39
N TRP A 82 6.02 20.92 19.81
CA TRP A 82 6.54 21.49 21.07
C TRP A 82 6.89 22.98 20.96
N ILE A 83 6.88 23.56 19.75
CA ILE A 83 7.14 24.99 19.57
C ILE A 83 5.96 25.79 20.17
N PRO A 84 6.21 26.75 21.07
CA PRO A 84 5.15 27.57 21.64
C PRO A 84 4.32 28.29 20.57
N ILE A 85 3.01 28.44 20.83
CA ILE A 85 2.03 29.20 20.03
C ILE A 85 1.72 28.56 18.67
N ALA A 86 2.70 28.42 17.79
CA ALA A 86 2.50 27.92 16.41
C ALA A 86 2.74 26.42 16.24
N GLY A 87 3.44 25.77 17.18
CA GLY A 87 3.84 24.36 17.06
C GLY A 87 2.68 23.39 16.80
N PRO A 88 1.58 23.42 17.58
CA PRO A 88 0.47 22.50 17.36
C PRO A 88 -0.14 22.58 15.95
N TRP A 89 -0.23 23.79 15.37
CA TRP A 89 -0.73 23.99 14.01
C TRP A 89 0.23 23.43 12.97
N LEU A 90 1.51 23.76 13.09
CA LEU A 90 2.54 23.28 12.17
C LEU A 90 2.70 21.76 12.25
N GLY A 91 2.69 21.20 13.45
CA GLY A 91 2.74 19.76 13.69
C GLY A 91 1.59 19.03 13.01
N ASN A 92 0.36 19.55 13.12
CA ASN A 92 -0.80 18.95 12.45
C ASN A 92 -0.70 19.02 10.91
N ILE A 93 -0.20 20.12 10.35
CA ILE A 93 0.01 20.24 8.89
C ILE A 93 1.03 19.19 8.42
N ILE A 94 2.16 19.06 9.13
CA ILE A 94 3.21 18.09 8.80
C ILE A 94 2.66 16.65 8.90
N HIS A 95 1.89 16.35 9.95
CA HIS A 95 1.28 15.04 10.09
C HIS A 95 0.28 14.75 8.96
N LEU A 96 -0.56 15.71 8.60
CA LEU A 96 -1.49 15.60 7.49
C LEU A 96 -0.76 15.34 6.16
N MET A 97 0.35 16.03 5.90
CA MET A 97 1.20 15.75 4.73
C MET A 97 1.71 14.30 4.75
N GLY A 98 2.16 13.82 5.90
CA GLY A 98 2.56 12.42 6.09
C GLY A 98 1.44 11.44 5.72
N ILE A 99 0.22 11.69 6.21
CA ILE A 99 -0.96 10.85 5.90
C ILE A 99 -1.26 10.88 4.39
N LEU A 100 -1.25 12.06 3.76
CA LEU A 100 -1.54 12.21 2.33
C LEU A 100 -0.50 11.50 1.46
N ILE A 101 0.79 11.60 1.81
CA ILE A 101 1.87 10.88 1.12
C ILE A 101 1.69 9.38 1.29
N TYR A 102 1.43 8.93 2.52
CA TYR A 102 1.27 7.51 2.83
C TYR A 102 0.11 6.87 2.07
N LEU A 103 -1.05 7.53 2.07
CA LEU A 103 -2.22 7.10 1.29
C LEU A 103 -1.98 7.23 -0.22
N GLY A 104 -1.34 8.32 -0.65
CA GLY A 104 -1.06 8.59 -2.05
C GLY A 104 -0.16 7.53 -2.70
N ILE A 105 0.98 7.20 -2.08
CA ILE A 105 1.89 6.18 -2.58
C ILE A 105 1.23 4.80 -2.57
N SER A 106 0.49 4.45 -1.49
CA SER A 106 -0.25 3.18 -1.42
C SER A 106 -1.30 3.07 -2.54
N GLY A 107 -2.06 4.14 -2.77
CA GLY A 107 -3.03 4.22 -3.86
C GLY A 107 -2.37 4.10 -5.23
N LEU A 108 -1.22 4.75 -5.44
CA LEU A 108 -0.45 4.66 -6.69
C LEU A 108 0.13 3.26 -6.92
N LEU A 109 0.59 2.57 -5.87
CA LEU A 109 1.05 1.17 -5.97
C LEU A 109 -0.09 0.27 -6.47
N LEU A 110 -1.26 0.37 -5.84
CA LEU A 110 -2.45 -0.38 -6.24
C LEU A 110 -2.88 -0.02 -7.67
N TYR A 111 -2.88 1.26 -8.01
CA TYR A 111 -3.22 1.76 -9.34
C TYR A 111 -2.27 1.20 -10.40
N ASN A 112 -0.96 1.28 -10.17
CA ASN A 112 0.07 0.82 -11.12
C ASN A 112 0.05 -0.68 -11.35
N TYR A 113 -0.31 -1.47 -10.34
CA TYR A 113 -0.44 -2.92 -10.52
C TYR A 113 -1.74 -3.29 -11.26
N THR A 114 -2.79 -2.47 -11.12
CA THR A 114 -4.11 -2.75 -11.70
C THR A 114 -4.28 -2.19 -13.11
N SER A 115 -3.63 -1.07 -13.41
CA SER A 115 -3.78 -0.30 -14.64
C SER A 115 -2.66 -0.60 -15.62
N ALA A 116 -2.98 -0.61 -16.92
CA ALA A 116 -1.97 -0.74 -17.98
C ALA A 116 -1.04 0.49 -18.05
N LYS A 117 -1.47 1.64 -17.51
CA LYS A 117 -0.67 2.86 -17.44
C LYS A 117 0.10 2.90 -16.13
N LYS A 118 1.43 2.94 -16.22
CA LYS A 118 2.33 3.05 -15.07
C LYS A 118 2.64 4.52 -14.81
N ILE A 119 2.30 4.99 -13.61
CA ILE A 119 2.79 6.26 -13.07
C ILE A 119 4.13 5.96 -12.37
N GLY A 120 5.21 6.61 -12.79
CA GLY A 120 6.53 6.34 -12.21
C GLY A 120 6.58 6.68 -10.72
N LEU A 121 6.91 5.69 -9.88
CA LEU A 121 7.23 5.88 -8.45
C LEU A 121 8.73 6.05 -8.26
N THR A 122 9.33 6.95 -9.06
CA THR A 122 10.78 7.06 -9.23
C THR A 122 11.53 7.29 -7.92
N ILE A 123 10.98 8.10 -7.01
CA ILE A 123 11.63 8.42 -5.73
C ILE A 123 11.61 7.18 -4.79
N PRO A 124 10.45 6.57 -4.47
CA PRO A 124 10.44 5.34 -3.68
C PRO A 124 11.25 4.21 -4.29
N GLU A 125 11.21 4.02 -5.62
CA GLU A 125 11.98 2.97 -6.29
C GLU A 125 13.50 3.20 -6.18
N ARG A 126 13.96 4.45 -6.32
CA ARG A 126 15.37 4.80 -6.13
C ARG A 126 15.84 4.55 -4.70
N HIS A 127 15.04 4.96 -3.72
CA HIS A 127 15.39 4.73 -2.30
C HIS A 127 15.41 3.23 -1.98
N LEU A 128 14.52 2.43 -2.59
CA LEU A 128 14.56 0.98 -2.44
C LEU A 128 15.83 0.39 -3.01
N SER A 129 16.20 0.76 -4.24
CA SER A 129 17.45 0.28 -4.84
C SER A 129 18.69 0.66 -4.02
N HIS A 130 18.65 1.82 -3.36
CA HIS A 130 19.75 2.23 -2.49
C HIS A 130 19.80 1.38 -1.22
N LEU A 131 18.66 1.09 -0.59
CA LEU A 131 18.61 0.18 0.56
C LEU A 131 19.07 -1.24 0.22
N GLU A 132 18.61 -1.77 -0.91
CA GLU A 132 18.99 -3.11 -1.38
C GLU A 132 20.49 -3.22 -1.67
N SER A 133 21.15 -2.11 -2.06
CA SER A 133 22.60 -2.09 -2.29
C SER A 133 23.46 -2.30 -1.04
N TYR A 134 22.91 -2.18 0.17
CA TYR A 134 23.63 -2.43 1.43
C TYR A 134 23.46 -3.88 1.94
N ILE A 135 22.57 -4.65 1.32
CA ILE A 135 22.24 -6.03 1.73
C ILE A 135 23.00 -7.05 0.85
N HIS A 136 23.59 -6.60 -0.25
CA HIS A 136 24.42 -7.37 -1.19
C HIS A 136 25.88 -6.92 -1.13
#